data_AF-A0A969HEB0-F1
#
_entry.id   AF-A0A969HEB0-F1
#
_cell.length_a   1.000
_cell.length_b   1.000
_cell.length_c   1.000
_cell.angle_alpha   90.00
_cell.angle_beta   90.00
_cell.angle_gamma   90.00
#
_symmetry.space_group_name_H-M   'P 1'
#
loop_
_entity.id
_entity.type
_entity.pdbx_description
1 polymer ?
#
loop_
_entity_poly.entity_id
_entity_poly.type
_entity_poly.pdbx_seq_one_letter_code
_entity_poly.pdbx_strand_id
1 'polypeptide(L)'
;MVGESLLSRQPTTNLTRLLVLVGVGLGLNGIYAGLLWSKFFPSWLTVIAAILDAVLAIGLMIMLPRHAQLLLPLMMVPVMLAGLRWNAEAGLLMALPVALSYGVPLVPLLSEEIDRVKVINALLEAAASAIVLFIAGGLPGPFIRQQLDLAAEENETELKSLRVATERGKLISEMALTLGSTLNYRKVLRTMIDLAFSAMAEVGIKDESAIAMVLLFEGDSENGAERLTVAAGRNIGRSDEGRRVSGEEGLIGRTIRTAEATITNNVQKDRVLTSFASTPGCRSAICAPLRAGLNTYGVVLFCSTEPHFYSEEHKQLLTTFCSQAIVTLQNAQLFEDLQREQQKILEKEAEARRKLARDLHDGPTQSIAAIAMRLNFIKMVLQKEDMAKSV
;
A
#
# COMPACT_ATOMS: atom_id res chain seq x y z
N MET A 1 28.73 -56.75 -61.48
CA MET A 1 29.50 -55.49 -61.40
C MET A 1 28.49 -54.36 -61.25
N VAL A 2 28.54 -53.66 -60.10
CA VAL A 2 28.04 -52.29 -59.84
C VAL A 2 26.54 -52.04 -60.09
N GLY A 3 25.72 -51.56 -59.15
CA GLY A 3 25.97 -50.99 -57.84
C GLY A 3 24.64 -50.51 -57.25
N GLU A 4 24.59 -50.52 -55.93
CA GLU A 4 23.56 -49.93 -55.08
C GLU A 4 23.27 -48.47 -55.45
N SER A 5 22.00 -48.06 -55.62
CA SER A 5 21.60 -46.65 -55.41
C SER A 5 20.09 -46.35 -55.42
N LEU A 6 19.20 -47.26 -54.98
CA LEU A 6 17.76 -46.93 -54.80
C LEU A 6 17.33 -46.85 -53.33
N LEU A 7 18.29 -46.62 -52.45
CA LEU A 7 18.09 -46.13 -51.09
C LEU A 7 18.74 -44.74 -50.99
N SER A 8 18.13 -43.69 -51.55
CA SER A 8 18.64 -42.33 -51.35
C SER A 8 17.55 -41.27 -51.19
N ARG A 9 17.29 -40.95 -49.90
CA ARG A 9 17.10 -39.60 -49.34
C ARG A 9 16.02 -38.70 -49.96
N GLN A 10 14.81 -38.71 -49.42
CA GLN A 10 13.86 -37.58 -49.56
C GLN A 10 12.97 -37.23 -48.34
N PRO A 11 12.83 -38.00 -47.23
CA PRO A 11 11.99 -37.55 -46.09
C PRO A 11 12.76 -36.78 -45.00
N THR A 12 14.04 -37.05 -44.78
CA THR A 12 14.81 -36.47 -43.66
C THR A 12 15.20 -35.00 -43.89
N THR A 13 15.44 -34.60 -45.14
CA THR A 13 15.85 -33.24 -45.52
C THR A 13 14.74 -32.21 -45.30
N ASN A 14 13.48 -32.58 -45.54
CA ASN A 14 12.33 -31.70 -45.31
C ASN A 14 12.04 -31.52 -43.82
N LEU A 15 12.18 -32.59 -43.02
CA LEU A 15 12.02 -32.52 -41.58
C LEU A 15 13.10 -31.65 -40.92
N THR A 16 14.37 -31.77 -41.35
CA THR A 16 15.44 -30.90 -40.84
C THR A 16 15.24 -29.43 -41.20
N ARG A 17 14.75 -29.12 -42.41
CA ARG A 17 14.47 -27.74 -42.83
C ARG A 17 13.31 -27.13 -42.04
N LEU A 18 12.29 -27.93 -41.74
CA LEU A 18 11.17 -27.52 -40.89
C LEU A 18 11.60 -27.24 -39.45
N LEU A 19 12.40 -28.13 -38.87
CA LEU A 19 12.94 -27.93 -37.52
C LEU A 19 13.82 -26.68 -37.42
N VAL A 20 14.63 -26.41 -38.46
CA VAL A 20 15.41 -25.17 -38.55
C VAL A 20 14.51 -23.94 -38.61
N LEU A 21 13.45 -23.96 -39.43
CA LEU A 21 12.52 -22.83 -39.55
C LEU A 21 11.79 -22.53 -38.23
N VAL A 22 11.28 -23.57 -37.56
CA VAL A 22 10.63 -23.45 -36.24
C VAL A 22 11.63 -22.96 -35.20
N GLY A 23 12.87 -23.46 -35.23
CA GLY A 23 13.96 -23.02 -34.34
C GLY A 23 14.32 -21.55 -34.53
N VAL A 24 14.36 -21.06 -35.78
CA VAL A 24 14.57 -19.64 -36.10
C VAL A 24 13.42 -18.79 -35.55
N GLY A 25 12.17 -19.24 -35.70
CA GLY A 25 11.00 -18.54 -35.16
C GLY A 25 11.03 -18.43 -33.64
N LEU A 26 11.36 -19.52 -32.93
CA LEU A 26 11.51 -19.51 -31.48
C LEU A 26 12.65 -18.59 -31.02
N GLY A 27 13.78 -18.60 -31.72
CA GLY A 27 14.92 -17.72 -31.43
C GLY A 27 14.58 -16.24 -31.58
N LEU A 28 13.91 -15.86 -32.68
CA LEU A 28 13.43 -14.50 -32.91
C LEU A 28 12.44 -14.04 -31.84
N ASN A 29 11.48 -14.88 -31.48
CA ASN A 29 10.53 -14.59 -30.40
C ASN A 29 11.22 -14.42 -29.05
N GLY A 30 12.26 -15.20 -28.76
CA GLY A 30 13.08 -15.02 -27.55
C GLY A 30 13.80 -13.67 -27.52
N ILE A 31 14.35 -13.24 -28.65
CA ILE A 31 15.00 -11.92 -28.79
C ILE A 31 13.96 -10.80 -28.58
N TYR A 32 12.78 -10.91 -29.18
CA TYR A 32 11.71 -9.94 -29.00
C TYR A 32 11.20 -9.88 -27.57
N ALA A 33 11.02 -11.03 -26.90
CA ALA A 33 10.63 -11.09 -25.50
C ALA A 33 11.66 -10.42 -24.58
N GLY A 34 12.96 -10.62 -24.84
CA GLY A 34 14.04 -9.95 -24.11
C GLY A 34 14.04 -8.43 -24.28
N LEU A 35 13.84 -7.95 -25.52
CA LEU A 35 13.76 -6.52 -25.83
C LEU A 35 12.52 -5.85 -25.21
N LEU A 36 11.39 -6.57 -25.15
CA LEU A 36 10.19 -6.13 -24.46
C LEU A 36 10.42 -6.03 -22.95
N TRP A 37 11.11 -7.01 -22.35
CA TRP A 37 11.47 -6.98 -20.93
C TRP A 37 12.33 -5.76 -20.58
N SER A 38 13.29 -5.40 -21.44
CA SER A 38 14.18 -4.26 -21.21
C SER A 38 13.53 -2.89 -21.49
N LYS A 39 12.21 -2.83 -21.75
CA LYS A 39 11.45 -1.62 -22.14
C LYS A 39 12.05 -0.87 -23.35
N PHE A 40 12.86 -1.53 -24.17
CA PHE A 40 13.54 -0.93 -25.32
C PHE A 40 12.94 -1.50 -26.62
N PHE A 41 11.74 -1.03 -26.97
CA PHE A 41 11.02 -1.53 -28.15
C PHE A 41 10.60 -0.38 -29.07
N PRO A 42 11.49 0.10 -29.96
CA PRO A 42 11.19 1.25 -30.81
C PRO A 42 10.16 0.90 -31.89
N SER A 43 9.38 1.90 -32.31
CA SER A 43 8.25 1.72 -33.23
C SER A 43 8.61 1.15 -34.60
N TRP A 44 9.86 1.22 -35.06
CA TRP A 44 10.27 0.61 -36.35
C TRP A 44 10.54 -0.89 -36.24
N LEU A 45 11.00 -1.37 -35.08
CA LEU A 45 11.26 -2.78 -34.82
C LEU A 45 9.97 -3.61 -34.87
N THR A 46 8.85 -2.94 -34.57
CA THR A 46 7.51 -3.50 -34.65
C THR A 46 7.13 -3.96 -36.06
N VAL A 47 7.49 -3.16 -37.07
CA VAL A 47 7.25 -3.42 -38.49
C VAL A 47 8.11 -4.58 -38.95
N ILE A 48 9.38 -4.61 -38.53
CA ILE A 48 10.32 -5.69 -38.86
C ILE A 48 9.83 -7.01 -38.27
N ALA A 49 9.34 -7.02 -37.03
CA ALA A 49 8.78 -8.22 -36.40
C ALA A 49 7.57 -8.76 -37.17
N ALA A 50 6.64 -7.88 -37.57
CA ALA A 50 5.48 -8.28 -38.36
C ALA A 50 5.88 -8.88 -39.71
N ILE A 51 6.86 -8.28 -40.40
CA ILE A 51 7.39 -8.81 -41.67
C ILE A 51 8.04 -10.18 -41.46
N LEU A 52 8.84 -10.34 -40.42
CA LEU A 52 9.49 -11.62 -40.09
C LEU A 52 8.46 -12.71 -39.79
N ASP A 53 7.41 -12.41 -39.01
CA ASP A 53 6.34 -13.35 -38.71
C ASP A 53 5.59 -13.79 -39.98
N ALA A 54 5.32 -12.87 -40.91
CA ALA A 54 4.74 -13.21 -42.21
C ALA A 54 5.69 -14.07 -43.06
N VAL A 55 6.98 -13.75 -43.12
CA VAL A 55 7.98 -14.54 -43.86
C VAL A 55 8.07 -15.95 -43.29
N LEU A 56 8.04 -16.10 -41.96
CA LEU A 56 8.11 -17.39 -41.29
C LEU A 56 6.84 -18.22 -41.52
N ALA A 57 5.67 -17.57 -41.48
CA ALA A 57 4.38 -18.18 -41.80
C ALA A 57 4.32 -18.68 -43.26
N ILE A 58 4.74 -17.84 -44.21
CA ILE A 58 4.84 -18.20 -45.64
C ILE A 58 5.84 -19.36 -45.84
N GLY A 59 7.01 -19.28 -45.20
CA GLY A 59 8.04 -20.34 -45.27
C GLY A 59 7.55 -21.69 -44.73
N LEU A 60 6.75 -21.69 -43.67
CA LEU A 60 6.15 -22.90 -43.11
C LEU A 60 5.15 -23.52 -44.10
N MET A 61 4.40 -22.68 -44.81
CA MET A 61 3.38 -23.09 -45.76
C MET A 61 3.97 -23.77 -47.00
N ILE A 62 5.03 -23.19 -47.57
CA ILE A 62 5.76 -23.79 -48.71
C ILE A 62 6.30 -25.19 -48.37
N MET A 63 6.68 -25.42 -47.11
CA MET A 63 7.23 -26.70 -46.65
C MET A 63 6.16 -27.76 -46.35
N LEU A 64 4.91 -27.38 -46.04
CA LEU A 64 3.81 -28.28 -45.63
C LEU A 64 2.56 -28.25 -46.54
N PRO A 65 2.67 -28.38 -47.87
CA PRO A 65 1.55 -28.20 -48.80
C PRO A 65 0.39 -29.19 -48.59
N ARG A 66 0.67 -30.42 -48.13
CA ARG A 66 -0.36 -31.46 -47.91
C ARG A 66 -1.23 -31.25 -46.67
N HIS A 67 -0.82 -30.36 -45.76
CA HIS A 67 -1.50 -30.09 -44.50
C HIS A 67 -1.81 -28.58 -44.33
N ALA A 68 -1.72 -27.80 -45.40
CA ALA A 68 -1.88 -26.34 -45.37
C ALA A 68 -3.21 -25.88 -44.74
N GLN A 69 -4.30 -26.65 -44.90
CA GLN A 69 -5.60 -26.38 -44.29
C GLN A 69 -5.60 -26.47 -42.75
N LEU A 70 -4.79 -27.35 -42.16
CA LEU A 70 -4.66 -27.46 -40.69
C LEU A 70 -3.85 -26.32 -40.08
N LEU A 71 -3.06 -25.60 -40.90
CA LEU A 71 -2.21 -24.50 -40.47
C LEU A 71 -2.89 -23.13 -40.61
N LEU A 72 -4.12 -23.07 -41.15
CA LEU A 72 -4.88 -21.83 -41.32
C LEU A 72 -5.01 -21.00 -40.03
N PRO A 73 -5.26 -21.59 -38.84
CA PRO A 73 -5.31 -20.82 -37.59
C PRO A 73 -3.96 -20.18 -37.22
N LEU A 74 -2.84 -20.83 -37.56
CA LEU A 74 -1.50 -20.29 -37.30
C LEU A 74 -1.20 -19.08 -38.21
N MET A 75 -1.77 -19.07 -39.41
CA MET A 75 -1.65 -17.95 -40.36
C MET A 75 -2.44 -16.72 -39.92
N MET A 76 -3.40 -16.87 -39.01
CA MET A 76 -4.13 -15.75 -38.42
C MET A 76 -3.26 -14.95 -37.45
N VAL A 77 -2.24 -15.56 -36.84
CA VAL A 77 -1.40 -14.91 -35.82
C VAL A 77 -0.73 -13.64 -36.34
N PRO A 78 0.02 -13.63 -37.46
CA PRO A 78 0.63 -12.40 -37.98
C PRO A 78 -0.40 -11.35 -38.43
N VAL A 79 -1.54 -11.80 -38.99
CA VAL A 79 -2.64 -10.93 -39.44
C VAL A 79 -3.32 -10.25 -38.24
N MET A 80 -3.57 -11.01 -37.17
CA MET A 80 -4.16 -10.54 -35.93
C MET A 80 -3.20 -9.61 -35.18
N LEU A 81 -1.91 -9.94 -35.09
CA LEU A 81 -0.89 -9.08 -34.50
C LEU A 81 -0.80 -7.74 -35.24
N ALA A 82 -0.85 -7.74 -36.57
CA ALA A 82 -0.85 -6.52 -37.37
C ALA A 82 -2.13 -5.68 -37.13
N GLY A 83 -3.30 -6.32 -37.06
CA GLY A 83 -4.57 -5.67 -36.74
C GLY A 83 -4.61 -5.08 -35.33
N LEU A 84 -4.05 -5.78 -34.35
CA LEU A 84 -3.98 -5.37 -32.95
C LEU A 84 -3.00 -4.20 -32.76
N ARG A 85 -1.89 -4.21 -33.50
CA ARG A 85 -0.79 -3.25 -33.30
C ARG A 85 -1.02 -1.91 -34.00
N TRP A 86 -1.56 -1.94 -35.22
CA TRP A 86 -1.83 -0.72 -35.98
C TRP A 86 -3.32 -0.49 -36.10
N ASN A 87 -3.97 -1.11 -37.08
CA ASN A 87 -5.39 -0.97 -37.40
C ASN A 87 -5.84 -2.16 -38.26
N ALA A 88 -7.15 -2.31 -38.49
CA ALA A 88 -7.70 -3.35 -39.37
C ALA A 88 -7.04 -3.34 -40.77
N GLU A 89 -6.77 -2.16 -41.34
CA GLU A 89 -6.13 -2.03 -42.66
C GLU A 89 -4.75 -2.69 -42.73
N ALA A 90 -3.97 -2.63 -41.64
CA ALA A 90 -2.68 -3.31 -41.57
C ALA A 90 -2.84 -4.84 -41.53
N GLY A 91 -3.89 -5.32 -40.86
CA GLY A 91 -4.29 -6.73 -40.92
C GLY A 91 -4.65 -7.17 -42.33
N LEU A 92 -5.40 -6.36 -43.08
CA LEU A 92 -5.76 -6.64 -44.48
C LEU A 92 -4.53 -6.71 -45.39
N LEU A 93 -3.61 -5.74 -45.26
CA LEU A 93 -2.35 -5.72 -46.01
C LEU A 93 -1.49 -6.95 -45.71
N MET A 94 -1.50 -7.44 -44.47
CA MET A 94 -0.78 -8.65 -44.06
C MET A 94 -1.47 -9.95 -44.51
N ALA A 95 -2.79 -9.95 -44.63
CA ALA A 95 -3.56 -11.11 -45.07
C ALA A 95 -3.29 -11.46 -46.54
N LEU A 96 -3.03 -10.47 -47.41
CA LEU A 96 -2.78 -10.66 -48.84
C LEU A 96 -1.56 -11.55 -49.16
N PRO A 97 -0.33 -11.24 -48.71
CA PRO A 97 0.84 -12.08 -49.01
C PRO A 97 0.76 -13.45 -48.35
N VAL A 98 0.17 -13.54 -47.15
CA VAL A 98 -0.02 -14.81 -46.44
C VAL A 98 -1.03 -15.70 -47.17
N ALA A 99 -2.12 -15.13 -47.69
CA ALA A 99 -3.12 -15.85 -48.46
C ALA A 99 -2.65 -16.21 -49.89
N LEU A 100 -1.84 -15.36 -50.50
CA LEU A 100 -1.24 -15.64 -51.81
C LEU A 100 -0.27 -16.83 -51.72
N SER A 101 0.43 -16.97 -50.59
CA SER A 101 1.17 -18.18 -50.29
C SER A 101 0.26 -19.41 -50.29
N TYR A 102 -0.94 -19.31 -49.70
CA TYR A 102 -1.89 -20.42 -49.59
C TYR A 102 -2.47 -20.90 -50.92
N GLY A 103 -2.87 -19.97 -51.80
CA GLY A 103 -3.58 -20.27 -53.06
C GLY A 103 -2.70 -20.67 -54.25
N VAL A 104 -1.37 -20.59 -54.14
CA VAL A 104 -0.47 -20.83 -55.28
C VAL A 104 0.61 -21.83 -54.88
N PRO A 105 0.59 -23.10 -55.36
CA PRO A 105 1.84 -23.81 -55.52
C PRO A 105 2.67 -23.00 -56.53
N LEU A 106 3.67 -22.26 -56.05
CA LEU A 106 4.48 -21.33 -56.84
C LEU A 106 5.17 -21.97 -58.06
N VAL A 107 5.18 -23.30 -58.12
CA VAL A 107 5.96 -24.13 -59.05
C VAL A 107 5.33 -24.24 -60.45
N PRO A 108 4.03 -24.57 -60.63
CA PRO A 108 3.39 -24.62 -61.95
C PRO A 108 3.16 -23.27 -62.65
N LEU A 109 3.38 -22.12 -61.97
CA LEU A 109 3.26 -20.80 -62.62
C LEU A 109 4.50 -20.43 -63.47
N LEU A 110 5.59 -21.17 -63.29
CA LEU A 110 6.88 -20.97 -63.98
C LEU A 110 7.12 -21.98 -65.12
N SER A 111 6.17 -22.89 -65.40
CA SER A 111 6.26 -23.80 -66.55
C SER A 111 5.82 -23.10 -67.86
N GLU A 112 6.45 -23.44 -68.98
CA GLU A 112 6.29 -22.79 -70.29
C GLU A 112 4.85 -22.77 -70.87
N GLU A 113 3.92 -23.55 -70.32
CA GLU A 113 2.50 -23.55 -70.70
C GLU A 113 1.62 -22.99 -69.55
N ILE A 114 1.21 -21.73 -69.69
CA ILE A 114 0.34 -21.05 -68.73
C ILE A 114 -1.12 -21.42 -68.99
N ASP A 115 -1.67 -22.32 -68.18
CA ASP A 115 -3.10 -22.64 -68.17
C ASP A 115 -3.90 -21.55 -67.44
N ARG A 116 -4.62 -20.72 -68.20
CA ARG A 116 -5.42 -19.59 -67.68
C ARG A 116 -6.43 -20.01 -66.60
N VAL A 117 -6.99 -21.23 -66.69
CA VAL A 117 -7.99 -21.70 -65.72
C VAL A 117 -7.34 -21.97 -64.36
N LYS A 118 -6.14 -22.55 -64.33
CA LYS A 118 -5.39 -22.78 -63.09
C LYS A 118 -4.98 -21.47 -62.41
N VAL A 119 -4.58 -20.48 -63.20
CA VAL A 119 -4.23 -19.14 -62.68
C VAL A 119 -5.46 -18.47 -62.04
N ILE A 120 -6.61 -18.53 -62.72
CA ILE A 120 -7.86 -17.93 -62.20
C ILE A 120 -8.32 -18.62 -60.89
N ASN A 121 -8.28 -19.95 -60.83
CA ASN A 121 -8.64 -20.69 -59.62
C ASN A 121 -7.70 -20.39 -58.44
N ALA A 122 -6.39 -20.31 -58.70
CA ALA A 122 -5.41 -19.96 -57.67
C ALA A 122 -5.62 -18.55 -57.10
N LEU A 123 -5.95 -17.59 -57.97
CA LEU A 123 -6.28 -16.22 -57.55
C LEU A 123 -7.59 -16.16 -56.75
N LEU A 124 -8.61 -16.95 -57.12
CA LEU A 124 -9.86 -17.05 -56.39
C LEU A 124 -9.67 -17.68 -54.99
N GLU A 125 -8.86 -18.74 -54.88
CA GLU A 125 -8.55 -19.38 -53.61
C GLU A 125 -7.72 -18.47 -52.68
N ALA A 126 -6.74 -17.75 -53.24
CA ALA A 126 -5.98 -16.75 -52.49
C ALA A 126 -6.88 -15.60 -52.01
N ALA A 127 -7.80 -15.12 -52.85
CA ALA A 127 -8.75 -14.08 -52.47
C ALA A 127 -9.70 -14.54 -51.36
N ALA A 128 -10.26 -15.75 -51.48
CA ALA A 128 -11.13 -16.32 -50.44
C ALA A 128 -10.39 -16.50 -49.10
N SER A 129 -9.13 -16.94 -49.15
CA SER A 129 -8.30 -17.15 -47.96
C SER A 129 -7.90 -15.82 -47.30
N ALA A 130 -7.62 -14.78 -48.10
CA ALA A 130 -7.34 -13.44 -47.58
C ALA A 130 -8.55 -12.87 -46.83
N ILE A 131 -9.75 -13.07 -47.37
CA ILE A 131 -11.01 -12.66 -46.72
C ILE A 131 -11.20 -13.38 -45.39
N VAL A 132 -11.00 -14.71 -45.36
CA VAL A 132 -11.13 -15.49 -44.11
C VAL A 132 -10.11 -15.04 -43.06
N LEU A 133 -8.84 -14.85 -43.44
CA LEU A 133 -7.79 -14.38 -42.53
C LEU A 133 -8.07 -12.97 -42.00
N PHE A 134 -8.55 -12.08 -42.86
CA PHE A 134 -8.93 -10.73 -42.45
C PHE A 134 -10.12 -10.71 -41.50
N ILE A 135 -11.17 -11.48 -41.78
CA ILE A 135 -12.36 -11.57 -40.92
C ILE A 135 -12.00 -12.18 -39.57
N ALA A 136 -11.21 -13.24 -39.58
CA ALA A 136 -10.95 -14.01 -38.37
C ALA A 136 -9.83 -13.38 -37.51
N GLY A 137 -8.86 -12.69 -38.10
CA GLY A 137 -7.71 -12.12 -37.39
C GLY A 137 -7.63 -10.59 -37.42
N GLY A 138 -7.81 -9.98 -38.59
CA GLY A 138 -7.61 -8.54 -38.79
C GLY A 138 -8.74 -7.66 -38.22
N LEU A 139 -10.00 -8.05 -38.45
CA LEU A 139 -11.18 -7.30 -38.00
C LEU A 139 -11.36 -7.27 -36.47
N PRO A 140 -11.14 -8.36 -35.72
CA PRO A 140 -11.25 -8.33 -34.26
C PRO A 140 -10.15 -7.52 -33.58
N GLY A 141 -9.00 -7.30 -34.24
CA GLY A 141 -7.83 -6.64 -33.65
C GLY A 141 -8.11 -5.30 -32.97
N PRO A 142 -8.74 -4.33 -33.66
CA PRO A 142 -9.10 -3.04 -33.06
C PRO A 142 -10.09 -3.16 -31.89
N PHE A 143 -11.04 -4.10 -31.95
CA PHE A 143 -12.00 -4.34 -30.88
C PHE A 143 -11.31 -4.91 -29.62
N ILE A 144 -10.39 -5.87 -29.81
CA ILE A 144 -9.57 -6.43 -28.73
C ILE A 144 -8.64 -5.36 -28.14
N ARG A 145 -8.03 -4.52 -28.99
CA ARG A 145 -7.19 -3.40 -28.54
C ARG A 145 -7.99 -2.42 -27.69
N GLN A 146 -9.20 -2.04 -28.14
CA GLN A 146 -10.08 -1.16 -27.38
C GLN A 146 -10.42 -1.76 -26.00
N GLN A 147 -10.72 -3.06 -25.93
CA GLN A 147 -10.98 -3.73 -24.65
C GLN A 147 -9.76 -3.78 -23.74
N LEU A 148 -8.56 -4.02 -24.30
CA LEU A 148 -7.31 -3.98 -23.56
C LEU A 148 -7.00 -2.58 -23.02
N ASP A 149 -7.23 -1.54 -23.83
CA ASP A 149 -7.01 -0.15 -23.45
C ASP A 149 -7.99 0.27 -22.33
N LEU A 150 -9.27 -0.09 -22.44
CA LEU A 150 -10.28 0.14 -21.39
C LEU A 150 -9.94 -0.58 -20.09
N ALA A 151 -9.56 -1.86 -20.17
CA ALA A 151 -9.16 -2.63 -19.00
C ALA A 151 -7.86 -2.11 -18.37
N ALA A 152 -6.92 -1.59 -19.19
CA ALA A 152 -5.70 -0.97 -18.69
C ALA A 152 -6.01 0.34 -17.95
N GLU A 153 -6.92 1.16 -18.49
CA GLU A 153 -7.35 2.41 -17.86
C GLU A 153 -8.10 2.15 -16.55
N GLU A 154 -9.01 1.16 -16.53
CA GLU A 154 -9.71 0.72 -15.31
C GLU A 154 -8.71 0.27 -14.24
N ASN A 155 -7.77 -0.62 -14.58
CA ASN A 155 -6.73 -1.06 -13.64
C ASN A 155 -5.84 0.09 -13.15
N GLU A 156 -5.50 1.05 -14.01
CA GLU A 156 -4.66 2.20 -13.61
C GLU A 156 -5.42 3.13 -12.67
N THR A 157 -6.73 3.33 -12.88
CA THR A 157 -7.57 4.11 -11.97
C THR A 157 -7.76 3.41 -10.62
N GLU A 158 -7.96 2.10 -10.60
CA GLU A 158 -8.05 1.30 -9.38
C GLU A 158 -6.72 1.30 -8.60
N LEU A 159 -5.58 1.15 -9.30
CA LEU A 159 -4.26 1.25 -8.68
C LEU A 159 -3.99 2.66 -8.12
N LYS A 160 -4.43 3.71 -8.82
CA LYS A 160 -4.31 5.10 -8.32
C LYS A 160 -5.13 5.31 -7.07
N SER A 161 -6.38 4.85 -7.03
CA SER A 161 -7.25 5.01 -5.87
C SER A 161 -6.72 4.25 -4.65
N LEU A 162 -6.22 3.02 -4.85
CA LEU A 162 -5.53 2.24 -3.81
C LEU A 162 -4.26 2.93 -3.33
N ARG A 163 -3.43 3.45 -4.24
CA ARG A 163 -2.17 4.14 -3.88
C ARG A 163 -2.46 5.39 -3.04
N VAL A 164 -3.44 6.21 -3.44
CA VAL A 164 -3.88 7.37 -2.67
C VAL A 164 -4.37 6.97 -1.28
N ALA A 165 -5.14 5.88 -1.15
CA ALA A 165 -5.58 5.38 0.15
C ALA A 165 -4.40 4.95 1.04
N THR A 166 -3.42 4.23 0.48
CA THR A 166 -2.22 3.79 1.22
C THR A 166 -1.28 4.93 1.62
N GLU A 167 -1.09 5.92 0.75
CA GLU A 167 -0.26 7.10 1.05
C GLU A 167 -0.91 7.98 2.11
N ARG A 168 -2.24 8.18 2.06
CA ARG A 168 -2.98 8.87 3.13
C ARG A 168 -2.83 8.15 4.47
N GLY A 169 -2.95 6.82 4.50
CA GLY A 169 -2.73 6.03 5.70
C GLY A 169 -1.31 6.16 6.26
N LYS A 170 -0.29 6.15 5.39
CA LYS A 170 1.11 6.38 5.78
C LYS A 170 1.35 7.77 6.34
N LEU A 171 0.82 8.82 5.70
CA LEU A 171 0.94 10.20 6.19
C LEU A 171 0.27 10.37 7.56
N ILE A 172 -0.92 9.81 7.75
CA ILE A 172 -1.60 9.76 9.05
C ILE A 172 -0.71 9.03 10.07
N SER A 173 -0.15 7.88 9.71
CA SER A 173 0.73 7.09 10.58
C SER A 173 2.01 7.85 10.96
N GLU A 174 2.65 8.52 10.02
CA GLU A 174 3.92 9.23 10.22
C GLU A 174 3.73 10.51 11.04
N MET A 175 2.63 11.24 10.81
CA MET A 175 2.21 12.37 11.65
C MET A 175 1.84 11.91 13.08
N ALA A 176 1.12 10.80 13.22
CA ALA A 176 0.79 10.25 14.53
C ALA A 176 2.05 9.84 15.31
N LEU A 177 3.03 9.21 14.66
CA LEU A 177 4.29 8.81 15.27
C LEU A 177 5.18 10.02 15.66
N THR A 178 5.24 11.05 14.83
CA THR A 178 5.96 12.29 15.18
C THR A 178 5.26 13.07 16.29
N LEU A 179 3.93 13.08 16.34
CA LEU A 179 3.17 13.68 17.45
C LEU A 179 3.34 12.91 18.77
N GLY A 180 3.58 11.60 18.70
CA GLY A 180 3.97 10.78 19.85
C GLY A 180 5.25 11.25 20.57
N SER A 181 6.09 12.04 19.89
CA SER A 181 7.28 12.67 20.50
C SER A 181 6.98 13.94 21.32
N THR A 182 5.75 14.48 21.22
CA THR A 182 5.33 15.69 21.95
C THR A 182 4.62 15.33 23.26
N LEU A 183 5.41 15.01 24.29
CA LEU A 183 5.30 15.26 25.75
C LEU A 183 3.97 15.62 26.47
N ASN A 184 2.78 15.35 25.92
CA ASN A 184 1.52 15.50 26.66
C ASN A 184 0.40 14.65 26.05
N TYR A 185 -0.01 13.61 26.76
CA TYR A 185 -1.15 12.74 26.45
C TYR A 185 -2.40 13.51 25.97
N ARG A 186 -2.72 14.63 26.62
CA ARG A 186 -3.86 15.49 26.27
C ARG A 186 -3.70 16.19 24.93
N LYS A 187 -2.46 16.55 24.57
CA LYS A 187 -2.16 17.20 23.28
C LYS A 187 -2.31 16.21 22.14
N VAL A 188 -1.83 14.97 22.32
CA VAL A 188 -2.01 13.89 21.34
C VAL A 188 -3.49 13.64 21.08
N LEU A 189 -4.30 13.50 22.14
CA LEU A 189 -5.75 13.33 22.01
C LEU A 189 -6.41 14.47 21.23
N ARG A 190 -6.10 15.72 21.57
CA ARG A 190 -6.67 16.89 20.90
C ARG A 190 -6.29 16.94 19.42
N THR A 191 -5.02 16.70 19.10
CA THR A 191 -4.55 16.68 17.71
C THR A 191 -5.21 15.55 16.92
N MET A 192 -5.39 14.36 17.52
CA MET A 192 -6.13 13.27 16.87
C MET A 192 -7.58 13.63 16.57
N ILE A 193 -8.28 14.29 17.50
CA ILE A 193 -9.64 14.80 17.26
C ILE A 193 -9.63 15.80 16.12
N ASP A 194 -8.69 16.74 16.10
CA ASP A 194 -8.60 17.76 15.06
C ASP A 194 -8.39 17.15 13.67
N LEU A 195 -7.50 16.16 13.56
CA LEU A 195 -7.28 15.42 12.30
C LEU A 195 -8.52 14.62 11.88
N ALA A 196 -9.16 13.91 12.81
CA ALA A 196 -10.37 13.14 12.52
C ALA A 196 -11.51 14.05 12.05
N PHE A 197 -11.64 15.24 12.65
CA PHE A 197 -12.62 16.26 12.25
C PHE A 197 -12.33 16.78 10.83
N SER A 198 -11.07 17.08 10.53
CA SER A 198 -10.65 17.50 9.19
C SER A 198 -10.92 16.41 8.13
N ALA A 199 -10.63 15.15 8.44
CA ALA A 199 -10.87 14.04 7.51
C ALA A 199 -12.37 13.79 7.29
N MET A 200 -13.19 13.87 8.35
CA MET A 200 -14.65 13.76 8.21
C MET A 200 -15.25 14.91 7.38
N ALA A 201 -14.69 16.12 7.50
CA ALA A 201 -15.11 17.28 6.71
C ALA A 201 -14.79 17.17 5.21
N GLU A 202 -13.90 16.27 4.79
CA GLU A 202 -13.63 16.00 3.35
C GLU A 202 -14.66 15.04 2.74
N VAL A 203 -15.25 14.16 3.56
CA VAL A 203 -16.19 13.11 3.13
C VAL A 203 -17.65 13.57 3.20
N GLY A 204 -17.93 14.66 3.93
CA GLY A 204 -19.29 15.17 4.15
C GLY A 204 -19.42 16.69 4.11
N ILE A 205 -20.60 17.18 4.52
CA ILE A 205 -20.88 18.61 4.69
C ILE A 205 -20.03 19.15 5.86
N LYS A 206 -19.53 20.38 5.76
CA LYS A 206 -18.79 21.00 6.87
C LYS A 206 -19.77 21.52 7.93
N ASP A 207 -19.88 20.80 9.04
CA ASP A 207 -20.53 21.33 10.25
C ASP A 207 -19.47 21.96 11.18
N GLU A 208 -19.30 23.27 11.10
CA GLU A 208 -18.39 24.02 11.99
C GLU A 208 -18.84 24.00 13.46
N SER A 209 -20.12 23.72 13.70
CA SER A 209 -20.72 23.61 15.03
C SER A 209 -20.61 22.21 15.64
N ALA A 210 -20.08 21.23 14.89
CA ALA A 210 -19.90 19.89 15.41
C ALA A 210 -18.89 19.86 16.56
N ILE A 211 -19.14 18.94 17.48
CA ILE A 211 -18.48 18.83 18.78
C ILE A 211 -17.89 17.44 18.87
N ALA A 212 -16.70 17.33 19.44
CA ALA A 212 -16.04 16.05 19.64
C ALA A 212 -15.53 15.92 21.08
N MET A 213 -15.61 14.71 21.62
CA MET A 213 -15.17 14.36 22.96
C MET A 213 -14.45 13.01 22.93
N VAL A 214 -13.34 12.91 23.65
CA VAL A 214 -12.71 11.63 23.98
C VAL A 214 -13.00 11.33 25.44
N LEU A 215 -13.61 10.17 25.67
CA LEU A 215 -13.95 9.67 26.99
C LEU A 215 -13.14 8.42 27.28
N LEU A 216 -12.48 8.37 28.43
CA LEU A 216 -11.59 7.27 28.82
C LEU A 216 -12.07 6.63 30.11
N PHE A 217 -11.82 5.33 30.26
CA PHE A 217 -12.11 4.65 31.51
C PHE A 217 -11.23 5.19 32.64
N GLU A 218 -11.84 5.40 33.80
CA GLU A 218 -11.11 5.72 35.03
C GLU A 218 -10.48 4.43 35.57
N GLY A 219 -9.18 4.44 35.87
CA GLY A 219 -8.47 3.28 36.39
C GLY A 219 -8.96 2.93 37.80
N ASP A 220 -9.42 1.70 37.96
CA ASP A 220 -9.94 1.09 39.19
C ASP A 220 -11.35 1.56 39.61
N SER A 221 -12.38 0.92 39.01
CA SER A 221 -13.75 1.06 39.50
C SER A 221 -13.98 0.11 40.67
N GLU A 222 -13.68 0.57 41.89
CA GLU A 222 -13.98 -0.15 43.15
C GLU A 222 -15.47 -0.53 43.29
N ASN A 223 -16.37 0.08 42.51
CA ASN A 223 -17.81 -0.12 42.57
C ASN A 223 -18.41 -0.88 41.38
N GLY A 224 -17.59 -1.45 40.49
CA GLY A 224 -18.05 -2.27 39.35
C GLY A 224 -18.84 -1.52 38.27
N ALA A 225 -19.06 -0.22 38.42
CA ALA A 225 -19.71 0.62 37.41
C ALA A 225 -18.66 1.18 36.44
N GLU A 226 -18.83 0.92 35.15
CA GLU A 226 -17.94 1.46 34.12
C GLU A 226 -18.15 2.97 33.99
N ARG A 227 -17.23 3.78 34.54
CA ARG A 227 -17.26 5.24 34.44
C ARG A 227 -16.23 5.74 33.44
N LEU A 228 -16.65 6.69 32.63
CA LEU A 228 -15.76 7.38 31.70
C LEU A 228 -15.61 8.85 32.09
N THR A 229 -14.42 9.37 31.91
CA THR A 229 -14.09 10.79 32.10
C THR A 229 -13.76 11.44 30.76
N VAL A 230 -14.29 12.63 30.52
CA VAL A 230 -13.94 13.44 29.33
C VAL A 230 -12.50 13.91 29.44
N ALA A 231 -11.60 13.27 28.69
CA ALA A 231 -10.16 13.52 28.72
C ALA A 231 -9.74 14.67 27.79
N ALA A 232 -10.43 14.81 26.66
CA ALA A 232 -10.21 15.88 25.70
C ALA A 232 -11.50 16.17 24.92
N GLY A 233 -11.62 17.36 24.35
CA GLY A 233 -12.70 17.67 23.42
C GLY A 233 -12.42 18.90 22.57
N ARG A 234 -13.28 19.08 21.56
CA ARG A 234 -13.28 20.17 20.59
C ARG A 234 -14.68 20.77 20.55
N ASN A 235 -14.76 22.11 20.56
CA ASN A 235 -16.02 22.86 20.62
C ASN A 235 -16.89 22.50 21.83
N ILE A 236 -16.26 22.12 22.95
CA ILE A 236 -16.94 21.81 24.22
C ILE A 236 -16.81 22.96 25.21
N GLY A 237 -17.83 23.13 26.04
CA GLY A 237 -17.78 24.04 27.20
C GLY A 237 -16.86 23.50 28.31
N ARG A 238 -16.28 24.41 29.09
CA ARG A 238 -15.40 24.07 30.24
C ARG A 238 -16.06 23.17 31.28
N SER A 239 -17.39 23.20 31.38
CA SER A 239 -18.15 22.35 32.31
C SER A 239 -18.18 20.87 31.90
N ASP A 240 -17.89 20.56 30.63
CA ASP A 240 -17.86 19.20 30.13
C ASP A 240 -16.45 18.59 30.18
N GLU A 241 -15.40 19.41 30.25
CA GLU A 241 -14.02 18.92 30.46
C GLU A 241 -13.87 18.24 31.83
N GLY A 242 -13.33 17.02 31.86
CA GLY A 242 -13.17 16.25 33.09
C GLY A 242 -14.48 15.74 33.69
N ARG A 243 -15.61 15.92 33.01
CA ARG A 243 -16.90 15.40 33.45
C ARG A 243 -16.92 13.87 33.42
N ARG A 244 -17.55 13.28 34.43
CA ARG A 244 -17.75 11.83 34.53
C ARG A 244 -19.14 11.42 34.08
N VAL A 245 -19.22 10.35 33.30
CA VAL A 245 -20.48 9.78 32.80
C VAL A 245 -20.49 8.25 32.91
N SER A 246 -21.68 7.67 32.90
CA SER A 246 -21.85 6.22 32.84
C SER A 246 -21.50 5.69 31.45
N GLY A 247 -20.71 4.62 31.42
CA GLY A 247 -20.37 3.86 30.22
C GLY A 247 -21.33 2.73 29.90
N GLU A 248 -22.38 2.51 30.70
CA GLU A 248 -23.27 1.35 30.52
C GLU A 248 -24.54 1.68 29.72
N GLU A 249 -24.88 2.96 29.66
CA GLU A 249 -26.13 3.47 29.12
C GLU A 249 -25.95 4.25 27.80
N GLY A 250 -27.05 4.40 27.05
CA GLY A 250 -27.09 5.23 25.85
C GLY A 250 -26.22 4.72 24.71
N LEU A 251 -25.83 5.64 23.82
CA LEU A 251 -24.97 5.43 22.67
C LEU A 251 -23.59 4.96 23.09
N ILE A 252 -23.04 5.54 24.16
CA ILE A 252 -21.73 5.22 24.71
C ILE A 252 -21.70 3.75 25.15
N GLY A 253 -22.65 3.32 25.99
CA GLY A 253 -22.67 1.94 26.46
C GLY A 253 -23.03 0.92 25.40
N ARG A 254 -23.83 1.29 24.40
CA ARG A 254 -23.99 0.44 23.20
C ARG A 254 -22.68 0.24 22.46
N THR A 255 -21.92 1.31 22.23
CA THR A 255 -20.63 1.28 21.51
C THR A 255 -19.59 0.44 22.24
N ILE A 256 -19.53 0.53 23.58
CA ILE A 256 -18.62 -0.25 24.41
C ILE A 256 -18.99 -1.74 24.34
N ARG A 257 -20.27 -2.07 24.50
CA ARG A 257 -20.76 -3.46 24.51
C ARG A 257 -20.65 -4.15 23.15
N THR A 258 -20.92 -3.45 22.05
CA THR A 258 -20.77 -4.02 20.70
C THR A 258 -19.31 -4.02 20.24
N ALA A 259 -18.45 -3.21 20.86
CA ALA A 259 -17.09 -2.93 20.41
C ALA A 259 -17.04 -2.47 18.94
N GLU A 260 -18.11 -1.83 18.47
CA GLU A 260 -18.27 -1.31 17.12
C GLU A 260 -18.80 0.12 17.16
N ALA A 261 -18.36 0.93 16.20
CA ALA A 261 -18.87 2.29 16.08
C ALA A 261 -20.39 2.30 15.86
N THR A 262 -21.08 3.26 16.47
CA THR A 262 -22.54 3.35 16.44
C THR A 262 -22.97 4.77 16.12
N ILE A 263 -23.98 4.91 15.24
CA ILE A 263 -24.58 6.19 14.87
C ILE A 263 -25.96 6.31 15.53
N THR A 264 -26.31 7.52 15.98
CA THR A 264 -27.67 7.90 16.37
C THR A 264 -28.08 9.19 15.68
N ASN A 265 -29.35 9.25 15.26
CA ASN A 265 -29.98 10.45 14.70
C ASN A 265 -30.91 11.14 15.70
N ASN A 266 -30.84 10.74 16.97
CA ASN A 266 -31.68 11.30 18.01
C ASN A 266 -30.90 11.44 19.32
N VAL A 267 -30.01 12.43 19.36
CA VAL A 267 -29.20 12.75 20.55
C VAL A 267 -30.08 13.11 21.75
N GLN A 268 -31.22 13.76 21.51
CA GLN A 268 -32.13 14.23 22.57
C GLN A 268 -32.84 13.10 23.35
N LYS A 269 -32.93 11.89 22.78
CA LYS A 269 -33.46 10.72 23.49
C LYS A 269 -32.43 10.03 24.38
N ASP A 270 -31.16 10.39 24.26
CA ASP A 270 -30.08 9.77 25.01
C ASP A 270 -29.77 10.56 26.29
N ARG A 271 -30.06 9.97 27.45
CA ARG A 271 -29.87 10.59 28.77
C ARG A 271 -28.40 10.93 29.06
N VAL A 272 -27.47 10.11 28.59
CA VAL A 272 -26.04 10.35 28.80
C VAL A 272 -25.59 11.52 27.93
N LEU A 273 -25.98 11.54 26.65
CA LEU A 273 -25.58 12.62 25.75
C LEU A 273 -26.20 13.97 26.14
N THR A 274 -27.48 14.00 26.52
CA THR A 274 -28.17 15.22 26.98
C THR A 274 -27.66 15.73 28.33
N SER A 275 -26.86 14.94 29.04
CA SER A 275 -26.23 15.41 30.28
C SER A 275 -25.14 16.45 30.03
N PHE A 276 -24.47 16.41 28.87
CA PHE A 276 -23.42 17.37 28.51
C PHE A 276 -24.01 18.75 28.22
N ALA A 277 -23.35 19.81 28.71
CA ALA A 277 -23.81 21.17 28.48
C ALA A 277 -23.71 21.60 27.00
N SER A 278 -22.81 20.95 26.25
CA SER A 278 -22.51 21.30 24.86
C SER A 278 -23.41 20.62 23.83
N THR A 279 -24.16 19.58 24.20
CA THR A 279 -25.01 18.79 23.28
C THR A 279 -26.49 19.22 23.09
N PRO A 280 -27.08 20.24 23.77
CA PRO A 280 -28.49 20.58 23.59
C PRO A 280 -28.92 20.89 22.14
N GLY A 281 -28.03 21.44 21.32
CA GLY A 281 -28.30 21.72 19.89
C GLY A 281 -28.03 20.52 18.96
N CYS A 282 -27.41 19.46 19.45
CA CYS A 282 -27.03 18.33 18.63
C CYS A 282 -28.24 17.45 18.29
N ARG A 283 -28.29 16.99 17.04
CA ARG A 283 -29.36 16.15 16.50
C ARG A 283 -28.87 14.77 16.12
N SER A 284 -27.64 14.66 15.61
CA SER A 284 -27.00 13.38 15.30
C SER A 284 -25.67 13.22 16.04
N ALA A 285 -25.27 11.98 16.29
CA ALA A 285 -23.99 11.66 16.88
C ALA A 285 -23.45 10.32 16.37
N ILE A 286 -22.13 10.20 16.33
CA ILE A 286 -21.40 8.97 16.09
C ILE A 286 -20.44 8.72 17.25
N CYS A 287 -20.38 7.48 17.71
CA CYS A 287 -19.50 7.06 18.78
C CYS A 287 -18.67 5.87 18.30
N ALA A 288 -17.37 5.87 18.55
CA ALA A 288 -16.47 4.78 18.18
C ALA A 288 -15.59 4.36 19.38
N PRO A 289 -15.33 3.06 19.57
CA PRO A 289 -14.52 2.60 20.68
C PRO A 289 -13.02 2.83 20.43
N LEU A 290 -12.29 3.24 21.46
CA LEU A 290 -10.83 3.25 21.48
C LEU A 290 -10.34 1.87 21.91
N ARG A 291 -10.02 1.00 20.94
CA ARG A 291 -9.74 -0.41 21.20
C ARG A 291 -8.40 -0.85 20.65
N ALA A 292 -7.59 -1.51 21.48
CA ALA A 292 -6.38 -2.20 21.06
C ALA A 292 -6.48 -3.68 21.43
N GLY A 293 -6.49 -4.57 20.42
CA GLY A 293 -6.68 -6.00 20.62
C GLY A 293 -8.07 -6.33 21.19
N LEU A 294 -8.13 -6.92 22.37
CA LEU A 294 -9.38 -7.24 23.07
C LEU A 294 -9.79 -6.19 24.11
N ASN A 295 -8.96 -5.17 24.34
CA ASN A 295 -9.18 -4.19 25.40
C ASN A 295 -9.76 -2.89 24.85
N THR A 296 -10.86 -2.43 25.45
CA THR A 296 -11.46 -1.12 25.19
C THR A 296 -10.99 -0.14 26.26
N TYR A 297 -10.36 0.96 25.85
CA TYR A 297 -9.80 1.98 26.75
C TYR A 297 -10.73 3.18 26.94
N GLY A 298 -11.76 3.29 26.09
CA GLY A 298 -12.73 4.37 26.13
C GLY A 298 -13.48 4.48 24.81
N VAL A 299 -14.05 5.66 24.56
CA VAL A 299 -14.78 5.99 23.34
C VAL A 299 -14.45 7.39 22.84
N VAL A 300 -14.63 7.59 21.54
CA VAL A 300 -14.65 8.92 20.92
C VAL A 300 -16.07 9.20 20.43
N LEU A 301 -16.59 10.35 20.81
CA LEU A 301 -17.93 10.80 20.50
C LEU A 301 -17.86 12.06 19.64
N PHE A 302 -18.56 12.07 18.53
CA PHE A 302 -18.79 13.24 17.69
C PHE A 302 -20.28 13.53 17.61
N CYS A 303 -20.66 14.79 17.78
CA CYS A 303 -22.05 15.26 17.77
C CYS A 303 -22.18 16.40 16.77
N SER A 304 -23.26 16.43 16.00
CA SER A 304 -23.56 17.47 15.00
C SER A 304 -24.94 18.07 15.26
N THR A 305 -25.11 19.35 14.94
CA THR A 305 -26.42 20.02 14.97
C THR A 305 -27.29 19.63 13.77
N GLU A 306 -26.67 19.09 12.71
CA GLU A 306 -27.38 18.57 11.54
C GLU A 306 -27.96 17.17 11.82
N PRO A 307 -29.21 16.90 11.43
CA PRO A 307 -29.76 15.56 11.46
C PRO A 307 -29.13 14.69 10.36
N HIS A 308 -28.95 13.39 10.61
CA HIS A 308 -28.43 12.44 9.60
C HIS A 308 -27.06 12.80 9.01
N PHE A 309 -26.24 13.55 9.75
CA PHE A 309 -24.93 14.00 9.31
C PHE A 309 -23.93 12.83 9.14
N TYR A 310 -23.97 11.85 10.04
CA TYR A 310 -23.03 10.73 10.04
C TYR A 310 -23.50 9.58 9.15
N SER A 311 -22.65 9.17 8.20
CA SER A 311 -22.86 8.04 7.28
C SER A 311 -22.02 6.82 7.71
N GLU A 312 -22.23 5.67 7.05
CA GLU A 312 -21.37 4.49 7.25
C GLU A 312 -19.91 4.74 6.83
N GLU A 313 -19.66 5.66 5.89
CA GLU A 313 -18.30 6.04 5.52
C GLU A 313 -17.61 6.81 6.67
N HIS A 314 -18.32 7.75 7.31
CA HIS A 314 -17.84 8.42 8.52
C HIS A 314 -17.55 7.42 9.64
N LYS A 315 -18.34 6.36 9.76
CA LYS A 315 -18.13 5.27 10.73
C LYS A 315 -16.85 4.49 10.48
N GLN A 316 -16.58 4.09 9.24
CA GLN A 316 -15.36 3.37 8.88
C GLN A 316 -14.11 4.24 9.10
N LEU A 317 -14.19 5.51 8.71
CA LEU A 317 -13.12 6.48 8.89
C LEU A 317 -12.81 6.68 10.38
N LEU A 318 -13.82 6.99 11.20
CA LEU A 318 -13.65 7.21 12.64
C LEU A 318 -13.12 5.95 13.36
N THR A 319 -13.58 4.76 12.97
CA THR A 319 -13.07 3.49 13.53
C THR A 319 -11.58 3.31 13.26
N THR A 320 -11.14 3.65 12.04
CA THR A 320 -9.72 3.59 11.65
C THR A 320 -8.90 4.59 12.46
N PHE A 321 -9.39 5.82 12.60
CA PHE A 321 -8.74 6.84 13.44
C PHE A 321 -8.64 6.42 14.91
N CYS A 322 -9.70 5.84 15.49
CA CYS A 322 -9.70 5.37 16.87
C CYS A 322 -8.69 4.24 17.09
N SER A 323 -8.56 3.34 16.12
CA SER A 323 -7.59 2.24 16.15
C SER A 323 -6.14 2.76 16.11
N GLN A 324 -5.87 3.78 15.30
CA GLN A 324 -4.54 4.40 15.25
C GLN A 324 -4.26 5.29 16.48
N ALA A 325 -5.28 5.97 16.98
CA ALA A 325 -5.19 6.84 18.15
C ALA A 325 -4.74 6.04 19.38
N ILE A 326 -5.35 4.88 19.63
CA ILE A 326 -5.01 4.11 20.82
C ILE A 326 -3.57 3.58 20.79
N VAL A 327 -3.07 3.15 19.62
CA VAL A 327 -1.66 2.74 19.46
C VAL A 327 -0.73 3.91 19.76
N THR A 328 -1.06 5.11 19.26
CA THR A 328 -0.27 6.32 19.49
C THR A 328 -0.28 6.73 20.96
N LEU A 329 -1.44 6.61 21.63
CA LEU A 329 -1.58 6.91 23.06
C LEU A 329 -0.82 5.91 23.94
N GLN A 330 -0.86 4.63 23.60
CA GLN A 330 -0.08 3.60 24.29
C GLN A 330 1.43 3.88 24.18
N ASN A 331 1.89 4.25 22.99
CA ASN A 331 3.29 4.61 22.78
C ASN A 331 3.67 5.88 23.56
N ALA A 332 2.81 6.90 23.58
CA ALA A 332 3.04 8.13 24.32
C ALA A 332 3.09 7.89 25.83
N GLN A 333 2.18 7.06 26.37
CA GLN A 333 2.16 6.70 27.78
C GLN A 333 3.40 5.89 28.18
N LEU A 334 3.77 4.89 27.38
CA LEU A 334 4.99 4.11 27.60
C LEU A 334 6.23 4.98 27.61
N PHE A 335 6.31 5.95 26.71
CA PHE A 335 7.41 6.90 26.65
C PHE A 335 7.44 7.82 27.87
N GLU A 336 6.29 8.33 28.32
CA GLU A 336 6.19 9.15 29.52
C GLU A 336 6.61 8.38 30.78
N ASP A 337 6.19 7.12 30.91
CA ASP A 337 6.58 6.28 32.04
C ASP A 337 8.09 5.98 32.05
N LEU A 338 8.66 5.70 30.87
CA LEU A 338 10.10 5.51 30.72
C LEU A 338 10.89 6.78 31.07
N GLN A 339 10.41 7.95 30.68
CA GLN A 339 11.04 9.22 31.07
C GLN A 339 10.95 9.48 32.57
N ARG A 340 9.80 9.21 33.20
CA ARG A 340 9.64 9.32 34.66
C ARG A 340 10.59 8.39 35.39
N GLU A 341 10.76 7.16 34.90
CA GLU A 341 11.70 6.20 35.49
C GLU A 341 13.16 6.65 35.33
N GLN A 342 13.55 7.13 34.15
CA GLN A 342 14.89 7.71 33.94
C GLN A 342 15.16 8.89 34.89
N GLN A 343 14.19 9.79 35.04
CA GLN A 343 14.32 10.94 35.94
C GLN A 343 14.51 10.49 37.40
N LYS A 344 13.75 9.47 37.86
CA LYS A 344 13.93 8.87 39.19
C LYS A 344 15.32 8.25 39.37
N ILE A 345 15.87 7.61 38.35
CA ILE A 345 17.21 7.02 38.40
C ILE A 345 18.27 8.13 38.53
N LEU A 346 18.16 9.19 37.73
CA LEU A 346 19.07 10.33 37.78
C LEU A 346 19.03 11.04 39.15
N GLU A 347 17.84 11.20 39.73
CA GLU A 347 17.68 11.77 41.08
C GLU A 347 18.35 10.91 42.15
N LYS A 348 18.15 9.58 42.10
CA LYS A 348 18.82 8.64 43.02
C LYS A 348 20.33 8.65 42.84
N GLU A 349 20.83 8.73 41.62
CA GLU A 349 22.27 8.80 41.35
C GLU A 349 22.87 10.10 41.90
N ALA A 350 22.19 11.24 41.69
CA ALA A 350 22.63 12.53 42.23
C ALA A 350 22.65 12.53 43.76
N GLU A 351 21.63 11.93 44.40
CA GLU A 351 21.58 11.79 45.85
C GLU A 351 22.72 10.89 46.38
N ALA A 352 22.97 9.75 45.73
CA ALA A 352 24.07 8.86 46.07
C ALA A 352 25.43 9.56 45.93
N ARG A 353 25.67 10.30 44.85
CA ARG A 353 26.89 11.10 44.65
C ARG A 353 27.05 12.17 45.73
N ARG A 354 25.98 12.90 46.08
CA ARG A 354 26.00 13.89 47.16
C ARG A 354 26.27 13.27 48.53
N LYS A 355 25.72 12.09 48.80
CA LYS A 355 25.99 11.34 50.03
C LYS A 355 27.45 10.89 50.09
N LEU A 356 27.97 10.30 49.01
CA LEU A 356 29.37 9.90 48.91
C LEU A 356 30.31 11.09 49.12
N ALA A 357 30.03 12.24 48.50
CA ALA A 357 30.84 13.44 48.66
C ALA A 357 30.84 13.97 50.10
N ARG A 358 29.71 13.89 50.83
CA ARG A 358 29.65 14.25 52.25
C ARG A 358 30.47 13.29 53.10
N ASP A 359 30.26 11.98 52.95
CA ASP A 359 30.97 10.95 53.72
C ASP A 359 32.49 11.03 53.50
N LEU A 360 32.90 11.32 52.26
CA LEU A 360 34.31 11.49 51.87
C LEU A 360 34.90 12.84 52.31
N HIS A 361 34.10 13.87 52.54
CA HIS A 361 34.58 15.14 53.11
C HIS A 361 34.71 15.04 54.64
N ASP A 362 33.77 14.42 55.34
CA ASP A 362 33.77 14.44 56.80
C ASP A 362 34.83 13.51 57.41
N GLY A 363 35.01 12.30 56.87
CA GLY A 363 35.94 11.31 57.42
C GLY A 363 37.43 11.70 57.34
N PRO A 364 37.97 12.00 56.16
CA PRO A 364 39.37 12.38 55.98
C PRO A 364 39.70 13.73 56.61
N THR A 365 38.80 14.72 56.52
CA THR A 365 39.07 16.07 57.06
C THR A 365 39.13 16.06 58.58
N GLN A 366 38.24 15.33 59.25
CA GLN A 366 38.32 15.14 60.71
C GLN A 366 39.59 14.39 61.12
N SER A 367 39.96 13.36 60.36
CA SER A 367 41.19 12.59 60.61
C SER A 367 42.44 13.45 60.46
N ILE A 368 42.53 14.26 59.40
CA ILE A 368 43.64 15.20 59.16
C ILE A 368 43.68 16.28 60.25
N ALA A 369 42.54 16.84 60.65
CA ALA A 369 42.47 17.82 61.72
C ALA A 369 42.95 17.25 63.07
N ALA A 370 42.55 16.02 63.40
CA ALA A 370 43.00 15.33 64.60
C ALA A 370 44.51 15.05 64.57
N ILE A 371 45.05 14.62 63.42
CA ILE A 371 46.48 14.41 63.22
C ILE A 371 47.24 15.73 63.37
N ALA A 372 46.76 16.83 62.77
CA ALA A 372 47.37 18.14 62.86
C ALA A 372 47.38 18.67 64.31
N MET A 373 46.28 18.51 65.06
CA MET A 373 46.22 18.86 66.48
C MET A 373 47.23 18.07 67.31
N ARG A 374 47.32 16.75 67.11
CA ARG A 374 48.29 15.90 67.81
C ARG A 374 49.73 16.30 67.50
N LEU A 375 50.05 16.55 66.23
CA LEU A 375 51.36 17.05 65.81
C LEU A 375 51.71 18.39 66.48
N ASN A 376 50.75 19.32 66.53
CA ASN A 376 50.98 20.62 67.13
C ASN A 376 51.17 20.53 68.66
N PHE A 377 50.42 19.64 69.31
CA PHE A 377 50.60 19.34 70.73
C PHE A 377 51.98 18.74 71.02
N ILE A 378 52.41 17.75 70.22
CA ILE A 378 53.76 17.15 70.33
C ILE A 378 54.84 18.22 70.15
N LYS A 379 54.70 19.10 69.16
CA LYS A 379 55.64 20.21 68.92
C LYS A 379 55.73 21.16 70.12
N MET A 380 54.60 21.47 70.74
CA MET A 380 54.53 22.37 71.90
C MET A 380 55.16 21.75 73.15
N VAL A 381 55.01 20.44 73.35
CA VAL A 381 55.64 19.70 74.44
C VAL A 381 57.16 19.62 74.24
N LEU A 382 57.63 19.29 73.03
CA LEU A 382 59.06 19.24 72.71
C LEU A 382 59.75 20.60 72.88
N GLN A 383 59.13 21.69 72.44
CA GLN A 383 59.68 23.04 72.65
C GLN A 383 59.79 23.41 74.13
N LYS A 384 58.89 22.93 74.98
CA LYS A 384 58.99 23.13 76.44
C LYS A 384 60.13 22.34 77.06
N GLU A 385 60.39 21.11 76.60
CA GLU A 385 61.51 20.30 77.07
C GLU A 385 62.87 20.87 76.64
N ASP A 386 62.98 21.40 75.41
CA ASP A 386 64.21 22.05 74.93
C ASP A 386 64.50 23.34 75.71
N MET A 387 63.47 24.14 76.02
CA MET A 387 63.60 25.34 76.86
C MET A 387 64.01 24.97 78.30
N ALA A 388 63.49 23.87 78.85
CA ALA A 388 63.82 23.38 80.20
C ALA A 388 65.23 22.75 80.29
N LYS A 389 65.85 22.36 79.17
CA LYS A 389 67.25 21.88 79.13
C LYS A 389 68.27 22.98 78.82
N SER A 390 67.82 24.17 78.43
CA SER A 390 68.66 25.34 78.10
C SER A 390 68.85 26.33 79.27
N VAL A 391 68.25 26.04 80.43
CA VAL A 391 68.46 26.70 81.73
C VAL A 391 69.22 25.74 82.62
#